data_AF-U7PZX0-F1
#
_entry.id   AF-U7PZX0-F1
#
_cell.length_a   1.000
_cell.length_b   1.000
_cell.length_c   1.000
_cell.angle_alpha   90.00
_cell.angle_beta   90.00
_cell.angle_gamma   90.00
#
_symmetry.space_group_name_H-M   'P 1'
#
loop_
_entity.id
_entity.type
_entity.pdbx_description
1 polymer ?
#
loop_
_entity_poly.entity_id
_entity_poly.type
_entity_poly.pdbx_seq_one_letter_code
_entity_poly.pdbx_strand_id
1 'polypeptide(L)'
;MAGVVRAAHGDGDEGSIMGPVAFLWPDDRNWSAAADNNGPCGSTEGVTNRTLFPLSHGSVALTIADEAYKVAFYVAFTNDPTRQTEFQEQVVNNVTEVAPGHQCYKIDPVPPSTTAGTNATIQLQYWAVYEGENNNQNQTFYACADVTFVEDADIVGSVPCFNVTASDFSSEGSSSTISAGSGATTGPTGPGVGSSAAPTTASETSGLAAGAKAGIAVGSIAGVAALAALGVFVYARKRHTGYLERRRASKMNAPIPLNKRKPDGTSVTSA
;
A
#
# COMPACT_ATOMS: atom_id res chain seq x y z
N MET A 1 -14.45 15.65 -14.56
CA MET A 1 -13.68 14.38 -14.59
C MET A 1 -12.84 14.35 -13.33
N ALA A 2 -13.26 13.61 -12.30
CA ALA A 2 -12.51 13.49 -11.06
C ALA A 2 -11.47 12.37 -11.24
N GLY A 3 -10.20 12.75 -11.31
CA GLY A 3 -9.10 11.80 -11.35
C GLY A 3 -9.04 11.01 -10.06
N VAL A 4 -9.02 9.69 -10.19
CA VAL A 4 -8.78 8.74 -9.10
C VAL A 4 -7.34 8.99 -8.63
N VAL A 5 -7.18 9.45 -7.39
CA VAL A 5 -5.90 9.31 -6.68
C VAL A 5 -5.74 7.81 -6.46
N ARG A 6 -4.93 7.17 -7.30
CA ARG A 6 -4.58 5.77 -7.16
C ARG A 6 -3.80 5.65 -5.87
N ALA A 7 -4.44 5.05 -4.86
CA ALA A 7 -3.84 4.81 -3.57
C ALA A 7 -2.57 3.97 -3.78
N ALA A 8 -1.49 4.41 -3.13
CA ALA A 8 -0.15 3.89 -3.34
C ALA A 8 0.07 2.68 -2.44
N HIS A 9 0.67 1.61 -2.99
CA HIS A 9 1.26 0.50 -2.22
C HIS A 9 0.28 -0.28 -1.32
N GLY A 10 -0.76 -0.88 -1.91
CA GLY A 10 -1.67 -1.82 -1.23
C GLY A 10 -2.91 -1.19 -0.58
N ASP A 11 -2.91 0.13 -0.31
CA ASP A 11 -4.11 0.83 0.18
C ASP A 11 -5.25 0.71 -0.86
N GLY A 12 -6.32 0.02 -0.49
CA GLY A 12 -7.47 -0.29 -1.36
C GLY A 12 -7.43 -1.65 -2.06
N ASP A 13 -6.31 -2.38 -2.01
CA ASP A 13 -6.21 -3.73 -2.56
C ASP A 13 -6.51 -4.81 -1.50
N GLU A 14 -6.38 -4.46 -0.20
CA GLU A 14 -6.77 -5.30 0.93
C GLU A 14 -8.22 -5.77 0.80
N GLY A 15 -8.43 -7.08 0.91
CA GLY A 15 -9.74 -7.71 0.78
C GLY A 15 -10.18 -7.99 -0.66
N SER A 16 -9.42 -7.54 -1.67
CA SER A 16 -9.73 -7.80 -3.08
C SER A 16 -8.75 -8.77 -3.74
N ILE A 17 -7.44 -8.53 -3.55
CA ILE A 17 -6.36 -9.33 -4.16
C ILE A 17 -5.28 -9.73 -3.15
N MET A 18 -5.32 -9.19 -1.93
CA MET A 18 -4.37 -9.47 -0.86
C MET A 18 -5.01 -9.30 0.52
N GLY A 19 -4.39 -9.89 1.54
CA GLY A 19 -4.64 -9.58 2.94
C GLY A 19 -3.88 -8.31 3.37
N PRO A 20 -3.68 -8.09 4.68
CA PRO A 20 -2.93 -6.93 5.19
C PRO A 20 -1.50 -6.83 4.65
N VAL A 21 -0.87 -7.97 4.36
CA VAL A 21 0.49 -8.06 3.77
C VAL A 21 0.52 -9.17 2.73
N ALA A 22 1.19 -8.91 1.62
CA ALA A 22 1.49 -9.89 0.57
C ALA A 22 2.94 -9.73 0.09
N PHE A 23 3.49 -10.78 -0.52
CA PHE A 23 4.73 -10.65 -1.27
C PHE A 23 4.47 -9.85 -2.55
N LEU A 24 5.31 -8.85 -2.78
CA LEU A 24 5.50 -8.26 -4.10
C LEU A 24 6.54 -9.05 -4.91
N TRP A 25 7.54 -9.63 -4.23
CA TRP A 25 8.52 -10.51 -4.84
C TRP A 25 9.12 -11.46 -3.79
N PRO A 26 9.32 -12.76 -4.08
CA PRO A 26 8.81 -13.47 -5.26
C PRO A 26 7.28 -13.52 -5.28
N ASP A 27 6.67 -13.85 -6.42
CA ASP A 27 5.21 -13.75 -6.56
C ASP A 27 4.50 -14.73 -5.61
N ASP A 28 3.39 -14.25 -5.05
CA ASP A 28 2.55 -15.01 -4.14
C ASP A 28 1.73 -16.09 -4.84
N ARG A 29 1.42 -17.17 -4.11
CA ARG A 29 0.26 -18.00 -4.44
C ARG A 29 -1.01 -17.17 -4.41
N ASN A 30 -2.00 -17.54 -5.20
CA ASN A 30 -3.23 -16.77 -5.30
C ASN A 30 -3.91 -16.63 -3.92
N TRP A 31 -4.14 -15.39 -3.51
CA TRP A 31 -4.70 -15.08 -2.19
C TRP A 31 -6.18 -15.49 -2.08
N SER A 32 -6.61 -15.85 -0.87
CA SER A 32 -8.02 -16.08 -0.55
C SER A 32 -8.33 -15.67 0.89
N ALA A 33 -9.27 -14.76 1.08
CA ALA A 33 -9.76 -14.35 2.41
C ALA A 33 -10.23 -15.54 3.27
N ALA A 34 -10.76 -16.60 2.66
CA ALA A 34 -11.21 -17.77 3.41
C ALA A 34 -10.05 -18.66 3.90
N ALA A 35 -8.86 -18.49 3.33
CA ALA A 35 -7.70 -19.34 3.58
C ALA A 35 -6.54 -18.62 4.27
N ASP A 36 -6.47 -17.29 4.24
CA ASP A 36 -5.30 -16.51 4.66
C ASP A 36 -4.91 -16.69 6.13
N ASN A 37 -5.85 -17.07 7.01
CA ASN A 37 -5.56 -17.44 8.40
C ASN A 37 -5.21 -18.93 8.61
N ASN A 38 -5.20 -19.73 7.55
CA ASN A 38 -4.89 -21.16 7.58
C ASN A 38 -3.48 -21.42 7.03
N GLY A 39 -2.58 -21.82 7.92
CA GLY A 39 -1.22 -22.19 7.54
C GLY A 39 -1.16 -23.48 6.70
N PRO A 40 -0.11 -23.67 5.88
CA PRO A 40 1.07 -22.83 5.84
C PRO A 40 1.00 -21.63 4.88
N CYS A 41 0.12 -21.66 3.87
CA CYS A 41 0.26 -20.74 2.74
C CYS A 41 -0.84 -19.70 2.59
N GLY A 42 -1.87 -19.72 3.45
CA GLY A 42 -2.93 -18.74 3.36
C GLY A 42 -3.73 -18.81 2.05
N SER A 43 -3.67 -19.94 1.35
CA SER A 43 -4.20 -20.12 0.00
C SER A 43 -4.79 -21.52 -0.14
N THR A 44 -5.81 -21.64 -0.99
CA THR A 44 -6.34 -22.95 -1.42
C THR A 44 -5.55 -23.56 -2.57
N GLU A 45 -4.58 -22.84 -3.13
CA GLU A 45 -3.75 -23.31 -4.23
C GLU A 45 -2.47 -23.98 -3.74
N GLY A 46 -2.08 -25.04 -4.45
CA GLY A 46 -0.76 -25.64 -4.35
C GLY A 46 0.28 -24.83 -5.11
N VAL A 47 1.46 -25.43 -5.33
CA VAL A 47 2.50 -24.83 -6.18
C VAL A 47 2.02 -24.74 -7.64
N THR A 48 2.04 -23.53 -8.22
CA THR A 48 1.67 -23.30 -9.63
C THR A 48 2.89 -22.89 -10.46
N ASN A 49 3.43 -21.71 -10.21
CA ASN A 49 4.63 -21.18 -10.84
C ASN A 49 5.72 -20.97 -9.78
N ARG A 50 6.99 -21.15 -10.17
CA ARG A 50 8.15 -20.89 -9.32
C ARG A 50 8.94 -19.71 -9.85
N THR A 51 9.23 -18.74 -8.98
CA THR A 51 10.13 -17.63 -9.32
C THR A 51 11.59 -18.11 -9.23
N LEU A 52 12.42 -17.71 -10.20
CA LEU A 52 13.86 -17.93 -10.08
C LEU A 52 14.41 -17.08 -8.94
N PHE A 53 15.09 -17.72 -8.00
CA PHE A 53 15.58 -17.09 -6.79
C PHE A 53 17.08 -17.36 -6.65
N PRO A 54 17.92 -16.34 -6.43
CA PRO A 54 19.35 -16.57 -6.40
C PRO A 54 19.75 -17.40 -5.18
N LEU A 55 20.72 -18.31 -5.37
CA LEU A 55 21.33 -19.08 -4.30
C LEU A 55 21.97 -18.17 -3.25
N SER A 56 22.47 -17.00 -3.67
CA SER A 56 23.10 -16.05 -2.79
C SER A 56 22.50 -14.64 -2.95
N HIS A 57 22.41 -13.88 -1.87
CA HIS A 57 21.87 -12.52 -1.88
C HIS A 57 20.39 -12.35 -2.29
N GLY A 58 19.57 -13.39 -2.10
CA GLY A 58 18.12 -13.31 -2.26
C GLY A 58 17.46 -12.28 -1.36
N SER A 59 16.30 -11.78 -1.79
CA SER A 59 15.51 -10.80 -1.04
C SER A 59 14.02 -11.12 -1.12
N VAL A 60 13.22 -10.57 -0.23
CA VAL A 60 11.75 -10.62 -0.30
C VAL A 60 11.26 -9.20 -0.24
N ALA A 61 10.37 -8.85 -1.15
CA ALA A 61 9.70 -7.57 -1.21
C ALA A 61 8.25 -7.77 -0.80
N LEU A 62 7.75 -6.90 0.07
CA LEU A 62 6.39 -6.92 0.59
C LEU A 62 5.62 -5.70 0.10
N THR A 63 4.36 -5.92 -0.24
CA THR A 63 3.34 -4.87 -0.30
C THR A 63 2.48 -4.97 0.97
N ILE A 64 2.31 -3.85 1.67
CA ILE A 64 1.72 -3.80 3.00
C ILE A 64 0.54 -2.83 2.94
N ALA A 65 -0.67 -3.35 3.04
CA ALA A 65 -1.89 -2.58 2.98
C ALA A 65 -2.31 -2.04 4.37
N ASP A 66 -2.15 -2.84 5.44
CA ASP A 66 -2.36 -2.41 6.82
C ASP A 66 -1.18 -2.81 7.72
N GLU A 67 -1.09 -2.19 8.90
CA GLU A 67 -0.05 -2.44 9.89
C GLU A 67 -0.05 -3.90 10.33
N ALA A 68 1.12 -4.54 10.27
CA ALA A 68 1.31 -5.92 10.69
C ALA A 68 2.49 -6.07 11.64
N TYR A 69 2.47 -7.15 12.42
CA TYR A 69 3.34 -7.40 13.56
C TYR A 69 3.91 -8.80 13.52
N LYS A 70 5.02 -9.03 14.23
CA LYS A 70 5.67 -10.35 14.32
C LYS A 70 5.86 -11.00 12.95
N VAL A 71 6.31 -10.20 11.99
CA VAL A 71 6.52 -10.66 10.63
C VAL A 71 7.71 -11.61 10.63
N ALA A 72 7.49 -12.82 10.13
CA ALA A 72 8.47 -13.87 10.07
C ALA A 72 8.44 -14.51 8.69
N PHE A 73 9.64 -14.84 8.21
CA PHE A 73 9.83 -15.53 6.95
C PHE A 73 10.47 -16.87 7.25
N TYR A 74 9.85 -17.94 6.74
CA TYR A 74 10.37 -19.30 6.86
C TYR A 74 10.57 -19.91 5.49
N VAL A 75 11.42 -20.93 5.39
CA VAL A 75 11.62 -21.68 4.14
C VAL A 75 11.37 -23.18 4.35
N ALA A 76 10.76 -23.81 3.35
CA ALA A 76 10.65 -25.25 3.22
C ALA A 76 11.32 -25.69 1.91
N PHE A 77 12.24 -26.64 1.96
CA PHE A 77 13.00 -27.15 0.81
C PHE A 77 12.35 -28.38 0.15
N THR A 78 11.02 -28.51 0.25
CA THR A 78 10.24 -29.57 -0.41
C THR A 78 9.52 -29.02 -1.64
N ASN A 79 9.17 -29.91 -2.57
CA ASN A 79 8.53 -29.52 -3.83
C ASN A 79 7.09 -29.01 -3.69
N ASP A 80 6.39 -29.36 -2.61
CA ASP A 80 5.01 -28.93 -2.35
C ASP A 80 4.73 -29.06 -0.84
N PRO A 81 5.23 -28.11 -0.02
CA PRO A 81 5.03 -28.16 1.41
C PRO A 81 3.57 -27.89 1.76
N THR A 82 2.97 -28.80 2.52
CA THR A 82 1.54 -28.74 2.89
C THR A 82 1.33 -28.65 4.40
N ARG A 83 2.40 -28.76 5.20
CA ARG A 83 2.33 -28.73 6.66
C ARG A 83 3.24 -27.65 7.24
N GLN A 84 2.74 -26.94 8.26
CA GLN A 84 3.51 -25.92 8.98
C GLN A 84 4.85 -26.43 9.52
N THR A 85 4.93 -27.72 9.86
CA THR A 85 6.17 -28.37 10.36
C THR A 85 7.29 -28.47 9.32
N GLU A 86 7.01 -28.19 8.05
CA GLU A 86 8.03 -28.13 6.98
C GLU A 86 8.77 -26.79 6.96
N PHE A 87 8.24 -25.76 7.64
CA PHE A 87 8.76 -24.39 7.70
C PHE A 87 9.44 -24.10 9.05
N GLN A 88 10.59 -24.74 9.28
CA GLN A 88 11.31 -24.64 10.57
C GLN A 88 12.48 -23.64 10.54
N GLU A 89 12.95 -23.28 9.36
CA GLU A 89 14.10 -22.40 9.18
C GLU A 89 13.62 -20.97 8.95
N GLN A 90 13.80 -20.10 9.96
CA GLN A 90 13.54 -18.68 9.83
C GLN A 90 14.67 -18.02 9.04
N VAL A 91 14.32 -17.33 7.95
CA VAL A 91 15.30 -16.80 6.99
C VAL A 91 15.40 -15.27 6.99
N VAL A 92 14.54 -14.59 7.74
CA VAL A 92 14.65 -13.16 8.02
C VAL A 92 14.40 -12.96 9.50
N ASN A 93 15.38 -12.39 10.20
CA ASN A 93 15.33 -12.19 11.63
C ASN A 93 14.85 -10.78 12.01
N ASN A 94 14.16 -10.68 13.15
CA ASN A 94 13.86 -9.41 13.85
C ASN A 94 12.92 -8.40 13.14
N VAL A 95 11.93 -8.84 12.37
CA VAL A 95 10.90 -7.93 11.83
C VAL A 95 9.73 -7.83 12.80
N THR A 96 9.74 -6.80 13.65
CA THR A 96 8.74 -6.66 14.73
C THR A 96 7.42 -6.08 14.25
N GLU A 97 7.47 -5.13 13.33
CA GLU A 97 6.34 -4.34 12.85
C GLU A 97 6.65 -3.88 11.43
N VAL A 98 5.62 -3.86 10.58
CA VAL A 98 5.66 -3.27 9.25
C VAL A 98 4.51 -2.30 9.10
N ALA A 99 4.81 -1.08 8.62
CA ALA A 99 3.82 -0.07 8.33
C ALA A 99 3.36 -0.16 6.85
N PRO A 100 2.15 0.31 6.53
CA PRO A 100 1.64 0.35 5.16
C PRO A 100 2.64 0.98 4.19
N GLY A 101 2.75 0.41 3.00
CA GLY A 101 3.75 0.79 2.00
C GLY A 101 4.45 -0.43 1.38
N HIS A 102 5.75 -0.27 1.15
CA HIS A 102 6.59 -1.29 0.54
C HIS A 102 7.85 -1.50 1.36
N GLN A 103 8.18 -2.75 1.68
CA GLN A 103 9.39 -3.07 2.44
C GLN A 103 10.08 -4.29 1.86
N CYS A 104 11.40 -4.26 1.85
CA CYS A 104 12.24 -5.32 1.34
C CYS A 104 13.25 -5.79 2.39
N TYR A 105 13.43 -7.11 2.44
CA TYR A 105 14.33 -7.79 3.37
C TYR A 105 15.27 -8.70 2.60
N LYS A 106 16.55 -8.70 2.97
CA LYS A 106 17.47 -9.73 2.50
C LYS A 106 17.21 -11.01 3.29
N ILE A 107 17.20 -12.13 2.57
CA ILE A 107 17.12 -13.46 3.18
C ILE A 107 18.52 -13.87 3.64
N ASP A 108 18.62 -14.50 4.80
CA ASP A 108 19.83 -15.16 5.26
C ASP A 108 20.30 -16.24 4.25
N PRO A 109 21.61 -16.55 4.21
CA PRO A 109 22.12 -17.57 3.30
C PRO A 109 21.42 -18.92 3.52
N VAL A 110 21.03 -19.56 2.41
CA VAL A 110 20.45 -20.92 2.43
C VAL A 110 21.47 -21.96 2.89
N PRO A 111 21.03 -23.15 3.34
CA PRO A 111 21.95 -24.24 3.68
C PRO A 111 22.97 -24.50 2.56
N PRO A 112 24.27 -24.68 2.87
CA PRO A 112 25.30 -24.89 1.85
C PRO A 112 25.10 -26.12 0.95
N SER A 113 24.19 -27.02 1.33
CA SER A 113 23.78 -28.18 0.54
C SER A 113 22.77 -27.85 -0.58
N THR A 114 22.18 -26.65 -0.58
CA THR A 114 21.23 -26.20 -1.59
C THR A 114 21.97 -25.85 -2.87
N THR A 115 21.59 -26.49 -3.99
CA THR A 115 22.19 -26.25 -5.31
C THR A 115 21.17 -25.64 -6.28
N ALA A 116 21.65 -25.10 -7.40
CA ALA A 116 20.78 -24.65 -8.48
C ALA A 116 19.84 -25.77 -8.92
N GLY A 117 18.58 -25.42 -9.21
CA GLY A 117 17.48 -26.34 -9.47
C GLY A 117 16.72 -26.81 -8.22
N THR A 118 17.18 -26.48 -7.01
CA THR A 118 16.45 -26.84 -5.78
C THR A 118 15.17 -26.03 -5.68
N ASN A 119 14.04 -26.72 -5.54
CA ASN A 119 12.75 -26.10 -5.29
C ASN A 119 12.55 -25.84 -3.80
N ALA A 120 11.97 -24.69 -3.48
CA ALA A 120 11.57 -24.35 -2.12
C ALA A 120 10.32 -23.46 -2.11
N THR A 121 9.74 -23.29 -0.94
CA THR A 121 8.65 -22.34 -0.70
C THR A 121 9.05 -21.44 0.46
N ILE A 122 8.92 -20.13 0.26
CA ILE A 122 9.13 -19.12 1.29
C ILE A 122 7.76 -18.78 1.86
N GLN A 123 7.58 -19.00 3.16
CA GLN A 123 6.38 -18.64 3.89
C GLN A 123 6.57 -17.27 4.53
N LEU A 124 5.56 -16.41 4.38
CA LEU A 124 5.35 -15.22 5.19
C LEU A 124 4.31 -15.55 6.26
N GLN A 125 4.65 -15.30 7.52
CA GLN A 125 3.75 -15.40 8.67
C GLN A 125 3.74 -14.07 9.41
N TYR A 126 2.56 -13.52 9.69
CA TYR A 126 2.45 -12.24 10.41
C TYR A 126 1.16 -12.16 11.20
N TRP A 127 1.09 -11.18 12.10
CA TRP A 127 -0.09 -10.84 12.87
C TRP A 127 -0.65 -9.52 12.40
N ALA A 128 -1.95 -9.45 12.17
CA ALA A 128 -2.63 -8.21 11.85
C ALA A 128 -4.07 -8.22 12.41
N VAL A 129 -4.69 -7.05 12.45
CA VAL A 129 -6.12 -6.91 12.69
C VAL A 129 -6.77 -6.70 11.33
N TYR A 130 -7.76 -7.52 11.01
CA TYR A 130 -8.58 -7.33 9.80
C TYR A 130 -9.99 -6.93 10.22
N GLU A 131 -10.46 -5.80 9.70
CA GLU A 131 -11.72 -5.21 10.16
C GLU A 131 -12.91 -6.13 9.93
N GLY A 132 -13.68 -6.34 10.99
CA GLY A 132 -14.86 -7.20 10.94
C GLY A 132 -14.57 -8.68 11.19
N GLU A 133 -13.31 -9.07 11.33
CA GLU A 133 -12.91 -10.44 11.65
C GLU A 133 -12.36 -10.55 13.07
N ASN A 134 -12.46 -11.75 13.67
CA ASN A 134 -11.91 -12.09 14.98
C ASN A 134 -12.19 -11.04 16.09
N ASN A 135 -13.36 -10.40 16.11
CA ASN A 135 -13.70 -9.30 17.03
C ASN A 135 -12.70 -8.13 17.00
N ASN A 136 -12.13 -7.82 15.83
CA ASN A 136 -11.06 -6.85 15.63
C ASN A 136 -9.83 -7.11 16.51
N GLN A 137 -9.54 -8.38 16.78
CA GLN A 137 -8.34 -8.83 17.48
C GLN A 137 -7.29 -9.30 16.48
N ASN A 138 -6.02 -9.29 16.91
CA ASN A 138 -4.92 -9.82 16.12
C ASN A 138 -5.17 -11.30 15.78
N GLN A 139 -5.05 -11.64 14.51
CA GLN A 139 -5.01 -13.02 14.03
C GLN A 139 -3.75 -13.26 13.20
N THR A 140 -3.39 -14.54 13.03
CA THR A 140 -2.22 -14.91 12.25
C THR A 140 -2.62 -15.08 10.79
N PHE A 141 -1.83 -14.50 9.89
CA PHE A 141 -1.98 -14.60 8.45
C PHE A 141 -0.77 -15.28 7.85
N TYR A 142 -0.99 -15.87 6.68
CA TYR A 142 0.00 -16.63 5.93
C TYR A 142 -0.02 -16.25 4.45
N ALA A 143 1.15 -16.31 3.82
CA ALA A 143 1.30 -16.28 2.38
C ALA A 143 2.51 -17.15 1.98
N CYS A 144 2.54 -17.65 0.75
CA CYS A 144 3.65 -18.45 0.24
C CYS A 144 4.08 -17.96 -1.13
N ALA A 145 5.39 -17.83 -1.30
CA ALA A 145 6.04 -17.62 -2.57
C ALA A 145 6.87 -18.87 -2.93
N ASP A 146 6.57 -19.49 -4.07
CA ASP A 146 7.28 -20.69 -4.51
C ASP A 146 8.47 -20.30 -5.40
N VAL A 147 9.64 -20.90 -5.12
CA VAL A 147 10.90 -20.54 -5.78
C VAL A 147 11.65 -21.74 -6.33
N THR A 148 12.50 -21.50 -7.33
CA THR A 148 13.56 -22.43 -7.74
C THR A 148 14.89 -21.70 -7.61
N PHE A 149 15.79 -22.25 -6.79
CA PHE A 149 17.11 -21.69 -6.62
C PHE A 149 17.93 -21.78 -7.90
N VAL A 150 18.63 -20.70 -8.26
CA VAL A 150 19.51 -20.63 -9.43
C VAL A 150 20.81 -19.93 -9.07
N GLU A 151 21.83 -20.06 -9.92
CA GLU A 151 23.05 -19.29 -9.75
C GLU A 151 22.75 -17.79 -9.89
N ASP A 152 23.46 -16.94 -9.16
CA ASP A 152 23.18 -15.50 -9.12
C ASP A 152 23.27 -14.85 -10.52
N ALA A 153 24.11 -15.42 -11.40
CA ALA A 153 24.28 -14.97 -12.77
C ALA A 153 23.05 -15.23 -13.67
N ASP A 154 22.16 -16.14 -13.26
CA ASP A 154 20.95 -16.49 -14.00
C ASP A 154 19.74 -15.62 -13.63
N ILE A 155 19.86 -14.75 -12.61
CA ILE A 155 18.82 -13.79 -12.26
C ILE A 155 18.79 -12.66 -13.27
N VAL A 156 17.71 -12.62 -14.05
CA VAL A 156 17.46 -11.55 -15.02
C VAL A 156 16.52 -10.51 -14.41
N GLY A 157 16.94 -9.25 -14.46
CA GLY A 157 16.15 -8.11 -13.98
C GLY A 157 16.50 -7.66 -12.56
N SER A 158 15.81 -6.61 -12.11
CA SER A 158 15.97 -6.08 -10.76
C SER A 158 14.82 -6.52 -9.87
N VAL A 159 15.14 -7.14 -8.73
CA VAL A 159 14.18 -7.31 -7.63
C VAL A 159 13.71 -5.92 -7.19
N PRO A 160 12.40 -5.65 -7.02
CA PRO A 160 11.88 -4.34 -6.61
C PRO A 160 12.15 -4.07 -5.12
N CYS A 161 13.41 -4.08 -4.71
CA CYS A 161 13.82 -4.05 -3.31
C CYS A 161 14.07 -2.60 -2.85
N PHE A 162 13.03 -1.93 -2.36
CA PHE A 162 13.10 -0.59 -1.76
C PHE A 162 12.20 -0.49 -0.53
N ASN A 163 12.41 0.49 0.34
CA ASN A 163 11.58 0.69 1.54
C ASN A 163 10.92 2.07 1.47
N VAL A 164 9.59 2.12 1.48
CA VAL A 164 8.78 3.35 1.53
C VAL A 164 7.51 3.11 2.34
N THR A 165 7.05 4.13 3.04
CA THR A 165 5.77 4.09 3.75
C THR A 165 4.68 4.80 2.96
N ALA A 166 3.43 4.38 3.10
CA ALA A 166 2.30 5.05 2.45
C ALA A 166 2.18 6.54 2.86
N SER A 167 2.66 6.90 4.05
CA SER A 167 2.76 8.30 4.51
C SER A 167 3.68 9.18 3.65
N ASP A 168 4.68 8.60 3.01
CA ASP A 168 5.62 9.34 2.18
C ASP A 168 4.95 9.87 0.90
N PHE A 169 3.88 9.22 0.44
CA PHE A 169 3.13 9.61 -0.76
C PHE A 169 1.95 10.53 -0.48
N SER A 170 1.52 10.65 0.78
CA SER A 170 0.42 11.54 1.18
C SER A 170 0.88 12.97 1.48
N SER A 171 2.16 13.26 1.26
CA SER A 171 2.83 14.50 1.69
C SER A 171 3.36 15.35 0.54
N GLU A 172 2.67 15.43 -0.60
CA GLU A 172 2.82 16.57 -1.50
C GLU A 172 1.46 16.98 -2.08
N GLY A 173 0.78 17.84 -1.33
CA GLY A 173 0.05 18.94 -1.95
C GLY A 173 1.04 19.82 -2.68
N SER A 174 1.55 19.35 -3.83
CA SER A 174 2.31 20.14 -4.77
C SER A 174 1.34 21.20 -5.31
N SER A 175 1.29 22.33 -4.59
CA SER A 175 0.86 23.63 -5.07
C SER A 175 1.77 23.98 -6.25
N SER A 176 1.52 23.36 -7.40
CA SER A 176 1.97 23.89 -8.68
C SER A 176 1.10 25.11 -8.96
N THR A 177 1.51 26.22 -8.34
CA THR A 177 1.13 27.54 -8.80
C THR A 177 1.66 27.66 -10.22
N ILE A 178 0.82 27.29 -11.20
CA ILE A 178 1.05 27.63 -12.60
C ILE A 178 0.92 29.15 -12.65
N SER A 179 2.04 29.84 -12.49
CA SER A 179 2.22 31.22 -12.91
C SER A 179 1.88 31.27 -14.40
N ALA A 180 0.65 31.67 -14.71
CA ALA A 180 0.21 31.94 -16.06
C ALA A 180 1.10 33.04 -16.63
N GLY A 181 2.10 32.63 -17.42
CA GLY A 181 2.99 33.51 -18.13
C GLY A 181 2.21 34.45 -19.03
N SER A 182 2.40 35.75 -18.80
CA SER A 182 1.93 36.83 -19.66
C SER A 182 2.51 36.69 -21.07
N GLY A 183 1.71 36.15 -21.99
CA GLY A 183 1.98 36.12 -23.42
C GLY A 183 1.07 37.10 -24.14
N ALA A 184 1.51 38.35 -24.26
CA ALA A 184 0.89 39.36 -25.10
C ALA A 184 1.15 39.05 -26.58
N THR A 185 0.10 38.90 -27.38
CA THR A 185 0.20 38.99 -28.85
C THR A 185 -0.99 39.76 -29.41
N THR A 186 -0.68 41.00 -29.74
CA THR A 186 -1.40 41.96 -30.58
C THR A 186 -1.55 41.45 -32.02
N GLY A 187 -2.70 41.66 -32.65
CA GLY A 187 -2.85 41.60 -34.11
C GLY A 187 -4.25 41.99 -34.60
N PRO A 188 -4.42 42.80 -35.66
CA PRO A 188 -5.52 43.78 -35.73
C PRO A 188 -6.47 43.65 -36.94
N THR A 189 -7.52 44.51 -36.92
CA THR A 189 -8.25 45.12 -38.05
C THR A 189 -9.16 44.29 -38.96
N GLY A 190 -10.42 44.72 -39.03
CA GLY A 190 -11.35 44.51 -40.16
C GLY A 190 -12.69 45.24 -39.94
N PRO A 191 -12.96 46.37 -40.61
CA PRO A 191 -14.20 47.14 -40.51
C PRO A 191 -15.20 46.81 -41.64
N GLY A 192 -16.50 46.95 -41.41
CA GLY A 192 -17.57 46.82 -42.41
C GLY A 192 -18.95 46.86 -41.74
N VAL A 193 -19.51 48.04 -41.43
CA VAL A 193 -20.45 48.83 -42.24
C VAL A 193 -21.80 48.12 -42.50
N GLY A 194 -22.89 48.71 -41.99
CA GLY A 194 -24.26 48.33 -42.37
C GLY A 194 -25.36 48.88 -41.46
N SER A 195 -25.56 50.21 -41.43
CA SER A 195 -26.70 50.88 -40.78
C SER A 195 -28.06 50.44 -41.32
N SER A 196 -29.08 50.37 -40.46
CA SER A 196 -30.29 51.21 -40.58
C SER A 196 -31.27 51.03 -39.41
N ALA A 197 -31.90 52.17 -39.08
CA ALA A 197 -32.91 52.44 -38.05
C ALA A 197 -34.15 51.50 -38.14
N ALA A 198 -35.05 51.40 -37.16
CA ALA A 198 -35.61 52.39 -36.26
C ALA A 198 -36.37 51.68 -35.10
N PRO A 199 -36.84 52.40 -34.07
CA PRO A 199 -37.07 51.89 -32.72
C PRO A 199 -38.53 51.53 -32.47
N THR A 200 -38.80 50.59 -31.56
CA THR A 200 -40.00 50.64 -30.71
C THR A 200 -39.95 49.64 -29.55
N THR A 201 -40.45 50.13 -28.41
CA THR A 201 -41.16 49.38 -27.35
C THR A 201 -40.35 48.45 -26.42
N ALA A 202 -39.88 49.08 -25.35
CA ALA A 202 -40.23 48.77 -23.95
C ALA A 202 -40.50 47.29 -23.60
N SER A 203 -39.56 46.71 -22.85
CA SER A 203 -39.86 45.66 -21.88
C SER A 203 -38.87 45.79 -20.74
N GLU A 204 -39.38 46.29 -19.62
CA GLU A 204 -38.67 46.36 -18.35
C GLU A 204 -38.33 44.95 -17.89
N THR A 205 -37.04 44.61 -17.88
CA THR A 205 -36.54 43.52 -17.05
C THR A 205 -35.34 44.06 -16.28
N SER A 206 -35.48 44.07 -14.96
CA SER A 206 -34.53 44.56 -13.98
C SER A 206 -33.25 43.72 -14.00
N GLY A 207 -32.35 44.06 -14.93
CA GLY A 207 -31.02 43.50 -15.02
C GLY A 207 -30.15 44.01 -13.87
N LEU A 208 -29.73 43.10 -12.98
CA LEU A 208 -28.70 43.35 -11.98
C LEU A 208 -27.50 44.06 -12.62
N ALA A 209 -27.08 45.18 -12.02
CA ALA A 209 -25.98 46.02 -12.49
C ALA A 209 -24.76 45.16 -12.84
N ALA A 210 -24.04 45.53 -13.91
CA ALA A 210 -22.89 44.76 -14.41
C ALA A 210 -21.86 44.43 -13.31
N GLY A 211 -21.74 45.27 -12.27
CA GLY A 211 -20.91 45.01 -11.09
C GLY A 211 -21.40 43.87 -10.17
N ALA A 212 -22.71 43.66 -10.05
CA ALA A 212 -23.28 42.56 -9.27
C ALA A 212 -23.09 41.19 -9.95
N LYS A 213 -23.13 41.14 -11.28
CA LYS A 213 -22.86 39.92 -12.06
C LYS A 213 -21.39 39.48 -11.96
N ALA A 214 -20.45 40.42 -11.88
CA ALA A 214 -19.03 40.12 -11.72
C ALA A 214 -18.67 39.61 -10.31
N GLY A 215 -19.33 40.14 -9.25
CA GLY A 215 -19.08 39.70 -7.87
C GLY A 215 -19.52 38.26 -7.58
N ILE A 216 -20.65 37.82 -8.16
CA ILE A 216 -21.19 36.46 -7.95
C ILE A 216 -20.28 35.39 -8.58
N ALA A 217 -19.64 35.70 -9.71
CA ALA A 217 -18.77 34.74 -10.40
C ALA A 217 -17.46 34.45 -9.64
N VAL A 218 -16.87 35.45 -8.98
CA VAL A 218 -15.64 35.24 -8.18
C VAL A 218 -15.96 34.61 -6.82
N GLY A 219 -17.09 35.00 -6.20
CA GLY A 219 -17.51 34.44 -4.91
C GLY A 219 -17.82 32.95 -4.94
N SER A 220 -18.39 32.43 -6.04
CA SER A 220 -18.75 31.01 -6.16
C SER A 220 -17.52 30.09 -6.23
N ILE A 221 -16.46 30.50 -6.93
CA ILE A 221 -15.23 29.69 -7.07
C ILE A 221 -14.51 29.59 -5.72
N ALA A 222 -14.39 30.70 -4.99
CA ALA A 222 -13.78 30.69 -3.65
C ALA A 222 -14.60 29.84 -2.66
N GLY A 223 -15.93 29.93 -2.72
CA GLY A 223 -16.83 29.14 -1.86
C GLY A 223 -16.72 27.63 -2.12
N VAL A 224 -16.71 27.20 -3.40
CA VAL A 224 -16.56 25.78 -3.76
C VAL A 224 -15.18 25.25 -3.40
N ALA A 225 -14.12 26.03 -3.64
CA ALA A 225 -12.76 25.64 -3.26
C ALA A 225 -12.60 25.47 -1.74
N ALA A 226 -13.19 26.38 -0.95
CA ALA A 226 -13.18 26.28 0.51
C ALA A 226 -13.96 25.06 1.03
N LEU A 227 -15.13 24.76 0.45
CA LEU A 227 -15.91 23.57 0.81
C LEU A 227 -15.22 22.27 0.40
N ALA A 228 -14.58 22.23 -0.77
CA ALA A 228 -13.78 21.09 -1.19
C ALA A 228 -12.57 20.89 -0.27
N ALA A 229 -11.84 21.96 0.07
CA ALA A 229 -10.71 21.90 1.00
C ALA A 229 -11.16 21.45 2.41
N LEU A 230 -12.30 21.94 2.90
CA LEU A 230 -12.87 21.50 4.17
C LEU A 230 -13.29 20.02 4.13
N GLY A 231 -13.92 19.58 3.03
CA GLY A 231 -14.29 18.19 2.80
C GLY A 231 -13.08 17.26 2.80
N VAL A 232 -12.02 17.63 2.08
CA VAL A 232 -10.75 16.91 2.05
C VAL A 232 -10.08 16.91 3.42
N PHE A 233 -10.07 18.04 4.13
CA PHE A 233 -9.49 18.16 5.46
C PHE A 233 -10.22 17.29 6.50
N VAL A 234 -11.56 17.27 6.49
CA VAL A 234 -12.37 16.43 7.38
C VAL A 234 -12.16 14.94 7.05
N TYR A 235 -12.10 14.60 5.76
CA TYR A 235 -11.83 13.24 5.31
C TYR A 235 -10.43 12.76 5.74
N ALA A 236 -9.39 13.57 5.51
CA ALA A 236 -8.03 13.30 5.93
C ALA A 236 -7.94 13.15 7.45
N ARG A 237 -8.58 14.05 8.21
CA ARG A 237 -8.58 13.99 9.68
C ARG A 237 -9.25 12.71 10.21
N LYS A 238 -10.38 12.29 9.62
CA LYS A 238 -11.06 11.04 10.00
C LYS A 238 -10.19 9.81 9.74
N ARG A 239 -9.46 9.77 8.61
CA ARG A 239 -8.50 8.71 8.31
C ARG A 239 -7.33 8.68 9.30
N HIS A 240 -6.77 9.86 9.63
CA HIS A 240 -5.69 9.94 10.63
C HIS A 240 -6.13 9.52 12.03
N THR A 241 -7.34 9.89 12.47
CA THR A 241 -7.85 9.45 13.77
C THR A 241 -8.09 7.95 13.80
N GLY A 242 -8.63 7.36 12.72
CA GLY A 242 -8.80 5.91 12.60
C GLY A 242 -7.46 5.16 12.66
N TYR A 243 -6.44 5.65 11.95
CA TYR A 243 -5.09 5.08 12.01
C TYR A 243 -4.51 5.14 13.43
N LEU A 244 -4.61 6.28 14.12
CA LEU A 244 -4.10 6.43 15.49
C LEU A 244 -4.89 5.60 16.51
N GLU A 245 -6.20 5.46 16.34
CA GLU A 245 -7.05 4.61 17.18
C GLU A 245 -6.73 3.13 16.97
N ARG A 246 -6.52 2.68 15.72
CA ARG A 246 -6.01 1.34 15.42
C ARG A 246 -4.65 1.12 16.04
N ARG A 247 -3.71 2.04 15.87
CA ARG A 247 -2.38 1.96 16.49
C ARG A 247 -2.46 1.85 18.01
N ARG A 248 -3.39 2.58 18.64
CA ARG A 248 -3.63 2.47 20.09
C ARG A 248 -4.25 1.12 20.45
N ALA A 249 -5.26 0.66 19.72
CA ALA A 249 -5.92 -0.62 19.95
C ALA A 249 -4.95 -1.81 19.77
N SER A 250 -4.17 -1.81 18.70
CA SER A 250 -3.16 -2.82 18.40
C SER A 250 -2.04 -2.86 19.44
N LYS A 251 -1.56 -1.69 19.91
CA LYS A 251 -0.58 -1.62 21.02
C LYS A 251 -1.14 -2.13 22.35
N MET A 252 -2.44 -1.94 22.61
CA MET A 252 -3.08 -2.45 23.84
C MET A 252 -3.31 -3.98 23.79
N ASN A 253 -3.48 -4.55 22.60
CA ASN A 253 -3.66 -6.00 22.41
C ASN A 253 -2.35 -6.75 22.08
N ALA A 254 -1.19 -6.09 22.12
CA ALA A 254 0.09 -6.76 21.99
C ALA A 254 0.35 -7.63 23.25
N PRO A 255 0.49 -8.96 23.12
CA PRO A 255 0.86 -9.79 24.27
C PRO A 255 2.23 -9.35 24.80
N ILE A 256 2.33 -9.35 26.14
CA ILE A 256 3.53 -9.05 26.93
C ILE A 256 4.78 -9.58 26.22
N PRO A 257 5.85 -8.78 26.03
CA PRO A 257 7.05 -9.22 25.34
C PRO A 257 7.55 -10.53 25.95
N LEU A 258 7.61 -11.57 25.13
CA LEU A 258 8.20 -12.84 25.54
C LEU A 258 9.62 -12.56 26.02
N ASN A 259 9.85 -12.92 27.27
CA ASN A 259 11.10 -12.79 28.00
C ASN A 259 12.28 -13.19 27.10
N LYS A 260 13.27 -12.30 26.97
CA LYS A 260 14.51 -12.55 26.23
C LYS A 260 15.14 -13.84 26.79
N ARG A 261 15.08 -14.94 26.04
CA ARG A 261 15.98 -16.08 26.30
C ARG A 261 17.39 -15.58 26.05
N LYS A 262 18.26 -15.70 27.07
CA LYS A 262 19.71 -15.61 26.86
C LYS A 262 20.13 -16.71 25.88
N PRO A 263 21.22 -16.52 25.11
CA PRO A 263 21.78 -17.54 24.22
C PRO A 263 22.23 -18.85 24.91
N ASP A 264 22.07 -18.95 26.23
CA ASP A 264 22.42 -20.11 27.07
C ASP A 264 21.19 -20.97 27.48
N GLY A 265 20.04 -20.80 26.82
CA GLY A 265 18.90 -21.72 26.97
C GLY A 265 18.20 -21.76 28.34
N THR A 266 18.64 -20.98 29.34
CA THR A 266 18.03 -20.93 30.67
C THR A 266 16.79 -20.03 30.67
N SER A 267 15.63 -20.61 30.98
CA SER A 267 14.40 -19.84 31.22
C SER A 267 14.45 -19.18 32.59
N VAL A 268 14.18 -17.86 32.64
CA VAL A 268 13.97 -17.17 33.91
C VAL A 268 12.50 -17.39 34.29
N THR A 269 12.27 -18.20 35.32
CA THR A 269 10.99 -18.29 36.02
C THR A 269 10.88 -17.05 36.90
N SER A 270 10.06 -16.08 36.51
CA SER A 270 9.64 -15.02 37.44
C SER A 270 8.43 -15.52 38.21
N ALA A 271 8.48 -15.34 39.54
CA ALA A 271 7.43 -15.66 40.50
C ALA A 271 6.11 -14.93 40.25
#